data_AF-A0A4C1TMV0-F1
#
_entry.id   AF-A0A4C1TMV0-F1
#
_cell.length_a   1.000
_cell.length_b   1.000
_cell.length_c   1.000
_cell.angle_alpha   90.00
_cell.angle_beta   90.00
_cell.angle_gamma   90.00
#
_symmetry.space_group_name_H-M   'P 1'
#
loop_
_entity.id
_entity.type
_entity.pdbx_description
1 polymer ?
#
loop_
_entity_poly.entity_id
_entity_poly.type
_entity_poly.pdbx_seq_one_letter_code
_entity_poly.pdbx_strand_id
1 'polypeptide(L)'
;MTKLDDRRDEEKYLKTLYDLYSRKNHQKKPAERFQELKRDVQVLIRTKANINIVQVEDYGGETFLSEELAIKMLQEANAALKRCRLLSSESDLPVNIVKLNDILLRFLMHEHANYALDLGLNIIPIADAGRSFPQLYFFDVVQNQYYNSSLEDQCNTSVVPCIM
;
A
#
# COMPACT_ATOMS: atom_id res chain seq x y z
N MET A 1 8.19 23.20 23.22
CA MET A 1 8.28 21.73 23.24
C MET A 1 6.94 21.14 22.83
N THR A 2 6.60 21.23 21.55
CA THR A 2 5.39 20.66 20.98
C THR A 2 5.73 19.23 20.59
N LYS A 3 5.31 18.25 21.41
CA LYS A 3 5.16 16.88 20.92
C LYS A 3 4.06 16.94 19.85
N LEU A 4 4.44 17.25 18.63
CA LEU A 4 3.60 17.13 17.44
C LEU A 4 3.24 15.65 17.34
N ASP A 5 2.11 15.31 17.94
CA ASP A 5 0.97 14.66 17.32
C ASP A 5 1.11 13.54 16.27
N ASP A 6 2.29 12.95 16.08
CA ASP A 6 2.52 11.81 15.19
C ASP A 6 1.48 10.71 15.42
N ARG A 7 1.15 10.47 16.70
CA ARG A 7 0.22 9.39 17.07
C ARG A 7 -1.20 9.59 16.53
N ARG A 8 -1.69 10.83 16.41
CA ARG A 8 -3.06 11.08 15.89
C ARG A 8 -3.11 10.89 14.37
N ASP A 9 -2.06 11.26 13.65
CA ASP A 9 -1.99 11.05 12.20
C ASP A 9 -1.86 9.57 11.86
N GLU A 10 -1.05 8.81 12.61
CA GLU A 10 -0.98 7.35 12.47
C GLU A 10 -2.31 6.66 12.75
N GLU A 11 -2.96 6.97 13.89
CA GLU A 11 -4.26 6.40 14.26
C GLU A 11 -5.33 6.69 13.19
N LYS A 12 -5.27 7.87 12.57
CA LYS A 12 -6.20 8.28 11.52
C LYS A 12 -5.97 7.56 10.20
N TYR A 13 -4.71 7.39 9.77
CA TYR A 13 -4.39 6.59 8.58
C TYR A 13 -4.73 5.12 8.75
N LEU A 14 -4.43 4.56 9.93
CA LEU A 14 -4.85 3.20 10.30
C LEU A 14 -6.37 3.05 10.20
N LYS A 15 -7.14 3.96 10.81
CA LYS A 15 -8.59 3.93 10.74
C LYS A 15 -9.10 3.96 9.31
N THR A 16 -8.55 4.83 8.47
CA THR A 16 -9.00 4.97 7.08
C THR A 16 -8.70 3.71 6.25
N LEU A 17 -7.58 3.03 6.50
CA LEU A 17 -7.29 1.72 5.91
C LEU A 17 -8.26 0.64 6.39
N TYR A 18 -8.53 0.58 7.70
CA TYR A 18 -9.51 -0.36 8.25
C TYR A 18 -10.91 -0.14 7.68
N ASP A 19 -11.32 1.12 7.50
CA ASP A 19 -12.60 1.46 6.88
C ASP A 19 -12.66 0.98 5.42
N LEU A 20 -11.58 1.12 4.64
CA LEU A 20 -11.50 0.58 3.27
C LEU A 20 -11.68 -0.95 3.26
N TYR A 21 -10.91 -1.65 4.08
CA TYR A 21 -10.96 -3.12 4.11
C TYR A 21 -12.32 -3.62 4.60
N SER A 22 -12.91 -2.97 5.60
CA SER A 22 -14.25 -3.30 6.10
C SER A 22 -15.33 -3.13 5.02
N ARG A 23 -15.28 -2.05 4.22
CA ARG A 23 -16.19 -1.83 3.08
C ARG A 23 -16.05 -2.91 1.99
N LYS A 24 -14.86 -3.50 1.86
CA LYS A 24 -14.55 -4.57 0.90
C LYS A 24 -14.73 -5.97 1.49
N ASN A 25 -15.26 -6.10 2.73
CA ASN A 25 -15.36 -7.36 3.47
C ASN A 25 -14.03 -8.12 3.55
N HIS A 26 -12.92 -7.38 3.65
CA HIS A 26 -11.57 -7.89 3.65
C HIS A 26 -10.90 -7.65 4.99
N GLN A 27 -10.06 -8.59 5.41
CA GLN A 27 -9.16 -8.40 6.53
C GLN A 27 -7.74 -8.50 6.01
N LYS A 28 -6.93 -7.46 6.25
CA LYS A 28 -5.53 -7.45 5.84
C LYS A 28 -4.82 -8.68 6.39
N LYS A 29 -4.38 -9.55 5.48
CA LYS A 29 -3.60 -10.74 5.82
C LYS A 29 -2.15 -10.31 6.11
N PRO A 30 -1.52 -10.84 7.16
CA PRO A 30 -0.09 -10.62 7.36
C PRO A 30 0.67 -11.16 6.15
N ALA A 31 1.75 -10.49 5.75
CA ALA A 31 2.60 -10.95 4.67
C ALA A 31 2.99 -12.41 4.94
N GLU A 32 2.61 -13.31 4.03
CA GLU A 32 2.85 -14.74 4.18
C GLU A 32 4.36 -14.99 4.09
N ARG A 33 5.05 -15.03 5.24
CA ARG A 33 6.51 -15.25 5.36
C ARG A 33 7.02 -16.51 4.62
N PHE A 34 6.13 -17.43 4.26
CA PHE A 34 6.44 -18.71 3.64
C PHE A 34 5.85 -18.84 2.23
N GLN A 35 5.59 -17.75 1.51
CA GLN A 35 5.06 -17.84 0.13
C GLN A 35 5.93 -18.70 -0.78
N GLU A 36 7.25 -18.52 -0.76
CA GLU A 36 8.17 -19.32 -1.59
C GLU A 36 8.09 -20.81 -1.21
N LEU A 37 8.10 -21.12 0.08
CA LEU A 37 7.93 -22.50 0.57
C LEU A 37 6.56 -23.08 0.17
N LYS A 38 5.49 -22.28 0.24
CA LYS A 38 4.14 -22.66 -0.20
C LYS A 38 4.11 -22.92 -1.70
N ARG A 39 4.78 -22.10 -2.51
CA ARG A 39 4.95 -22.31 -3.96
C ARG A 39 5.71 -23.61 -4.22
N ASP A 40 6.84 -23.83 -3.57
CA ASP A 40 7.68 -25.03 -3.75
C ASP A 40 6.95 -26.31 -3.35
N VAL A 41 6.20 -26.26 -2.24
CA VAL A 41 5.36 -27.37 -1.78
C VAL A 41 4.21 -27.63 -2.77
N GLN A 42 3.55 -26.60 -3.30
CA GLN A 42 2.50 -26.75 -4.31
C GLN A 42 3.04 -27.37 -5.60
N VAL A 43 4.22 -26.93 -6.07
CA VAL A 43 4.91 -27.52 -7.23
C VAL A 43 5.21 -28.99 -6.97
N LEU A 44 5.82 -29.31 -5.82
CA LEU A 44 6.19 -30.68 -5.46
C LEU A 44 4.97 -31.61 -5.36
N ILE A 45 3.88 -31.14 -4.74
CA ILE A 45 2.63 -31.92 -4.64
C ILE A 45 1.99 -32.12 -6.01
N ARG A 46 1.97 -31.09 -6.88
CA ARG A 46 1.45 -31.22 -8.24
C ARG A 46 2.24 -32.26 -9.04
N THR A 47 3.58 -32.23 -8.95
CA THR A 47 4.45 -33.20 -9.63
C THR A 47 4.32 -34.62 -9.08
N LYS A 48 4.08 -34.79 -7.77
CA LYS A 48 4.07 -36.13 -7.12
C LYS A 48 2.69 -36.76 -6.96
N ALA A 49 1.63 -35.98 -6.83
CA ALA A 49 0.30 -36.48 -6.48
C ALA A 49 -0.77 -36.22 -7.56
N ASN A 50 -0.46 -35.45 -8.61
CA ASN A 50 -1.43 -35.03 -9.65
C ASN A 50 -2.68 -34.35 -9.06
N ILE A 51 -2.55 -33.73 -7.88
CA ILE A 51 -3.61 -32.98 -7.19
C ILE A 51 -3.43 -31.50 -7.54
N ASN A 52 -4.48 -30.87 -8.04
CA ASN A 52 -4.49 -29.45 -8.34
C ASN A 52 -4.84 -28.66 -7.05
N ILE A 53 -3.83 -28.33 -6.25
CA ILE A 53 -4.00 -27.47 -5.07
C ILE A 53 -3.93 -26.01 -5.53
N VAL A 54 -5.01 -25.54 -6.16
CA VAL A 54 -5.17 -24.13 -6.52
C VAL A 54 -6.23 -23.54 -5.60
N GLN A 55 -5.80 -23.09 -4.42
CA GLN A 55 -6.58 -22.15 -3.63
C GLN A 55 -5.94 -20.77 -3.79
N VAL A 56 -6.13 -20.20 -4.97
CA VAL A 56 -5.86 -18.78 -5.23
C VAL A 56 -7.17 -18.05 -4.97
N GLU A 57 -7.22 -17.23 -3.93
CA GLU A 57 -8.35 -16.34 -3.68
C GLU A 57 -8.22 -15.11 -4.59
N ASP A 58 -9.07 -15.02 -5.61
CA ASP A 58 -9.07 -13.93 -6.60
C ASP A 58 -9.91 -12.71 -6.16
N TYR A 59 -10.54 -12.75 -4.98
CA TYR A 59 -11.37 -11.66 -4.41
C TYR A 59 -12.36 -11.00 -5.38
N GLY A 60 -12.80 -11.70 -6.44
CA GLY A 60 -13.67 -11.16 -7.48
C GLY A 60 -13.02 -10.10 -8.36
N GLY A 61 -11.69 -10.10 -8.51
CA GLY A 61 -10.95 -9.12 -9.31
C GLY A 61 -10.68 -7.79 -8.61
N GLU A 62 -10.88 -7.73 -7.28
CA GLU A 62 -10.57 -6.54 -6.50
C GLU A 62 -9.06 -6.39 -6.33
N THR A 63 -8.52 -5.25 -6.77
CA THR A 63 -7.09 -4.94 -6.69
C THR A 63 -6.66 -4.46 -5.31
N PHE A 64 -7.61 -4.04 -4.47
CA PHE A 64 -7.41 -3.36 -3.19
C PHE A 64 -6.59 -2.06 -3.28
N LEU A 65 -6.27 -1.60 -4.50
CA LEU A 65 -5.62 -0.33 -4.76
C LEU A 65 -6.68 0.75 -4.98
N SER A 66 -7.09 1.41 -3.90
CA SER A 66 -8.08 2.49 -3.94
C SER A 66 -7.42 3.84 -4.24
N GLU A 67 -7.76 4.43 -5.39
CA GLU A 67 -7.37 5.79 -5.75
C GLU A 67 -7.97 6.84 -4.81
N GLU A 68 -9.26 6.72 -4.48
CA GLU A 68 -9.95 7.62 -3.54
C GLU A 68 -9.23 7.66 -2.18
N LEU A 69 -8.81 6.50 -1.67
CA LEU A 69 -8.04 6.42 -0.44
C LEU A 69 -6.70 7.14 -0.56
N ALA A 70 -5.97 6.90 -1.66
CA ALA A 70 -4.68 7.53 -1.90
C ALA A 70 -4.79 9.06 -1.97
N ILE A 71 -5.77 9.58 -2.72
CA ILE A 71 -6.05 11.02 -2.83
C ILE A 71 -6.36 11.59 -1.44
N LYS A 72 -7.21 10.92 -0.66
CA LYS A 72 -7.55 11.35 0.69
C LYS A 72 -6.31 11.42 1.59
N MET A 73 -5.43 10.41 1.54
CA MET A 73 -4.19 10.40 2.33
C MET A 73 -3.25 11.55 1.96
N LEU A 74 -3.08 11.82 0.66
CA LEU A 74 -2.29 12.94 0.13
C LEU A 74 -2.85 14.30 0.54
N GLN A 75 -4.17 14.48 0.46
CA GLN A 75 -4.82 15.73 0.89
C GLN A 75 -4.62 15.98 2.39
N GLU A 76 -4.73 14.94 3.22
CA GLU A 76 -4.50 15.04 4.66
C GLU A 76 -3.05 15.36 4.98
N ALA A 77 -2.10 14.70 4.32
CA ALA A 77 -0.68 14.98 4.49
C ALA A 77 -0.33 16.41 4.06
N ASN A 78 -0.90 16.90 2.95
CA ASN A 78 -0.74 18.30 2.53
C ASN A 78 -1.25 19.28 3.59
N ALA A 79 -2.38 18.99 4.21
CA ALA A 79 -2.90 19.83 5.30
C ALA A 79 -1.97 19.80 6.53
N ALA A 80 -1.42 18.64 6.88
CA ALA A 80 -0.45 18.50 7.97
C ALA A 80 0.85 19.26 7.68
N LEU A 81 1.42 19.12 6.48
CA LEU A 81 2.64 19.83 6.06
C LEU A 81 2.45 21.36 6.08
N LYS A 82 1.31 21.86 5.62
CA LYS A 82 0.97 23.30 5.71
C LYS A 82 0.93 23.81 7.15
N ARG A 83 0.35 23.04 8.07
CA ARG A 83 0.34 23.38 9.51
C ARG A 83 1.74 23.30 10.10
N CYS A 84 2.52 22.29 9.75
CA CYS A 84 3.88 22.10 10.20
C CYS A 84 4.75 23.30 9.86
N ARG A 85 4.62 23.85 8.63
CA ARG A 85 5.29 25.08 8.21
C ARG A 85 4.92 26.31 9.04
N LEU A 86 3.67 26.42 9.47
CA LEU A 86 3.20 27.58 10.24
C LEU A 86 3.59 27.50 11.72
N LEU A 87 3.67 26.29 12.27
CA LEU A 87 3.74 26.06 13.72
C LEU A 87 5.10 25.55 14.21
N SER A 88 5.95 25.02 13.32
CA SER A 88 7.29 24.58 13.70
C SER A 88 8.26 25.76 13.81
N SER A 89 9.22 25.65 14.73
CA SER A 89 10.39 26.53 14.73
C SER A 89 11.25 26.26 13.49
N GLU A 90 12.07 27.22 13.08
CA GLU A 90 12.98 27.05 11.93
C GLU A 90 13.94 25.87 12.12
N SER A 91 14.40 25.62 13.35
CA SER A 91 15.30 24.50 13.67
C SER A 91 14.61 23.14 13.63
N ASP A 92 13.32 23.06 13.98
CA ASP A 92 12.58 21.80 14.04
C ASP A 92 11.83 21.48 12.74
N LEU A 93 11.62 22.49 11.87
CA LEU A 93 10.81 22.37 10.66
C LEU A 93 11.27 21.24 9.72
N PRO A 94 12.56 21.10 9.37
CA PRO A 94 13.01 20.04 8.47
C PRO A 94 12.73 18.65 9.05
N VAL A 95 13.01 18.46 10.34
CA VAL A 95 12.82 17.20 11.05
C VAL A 95 11.33 16.82 11.10
N ASN A 96 10.46 17.77 11.40
CA ASN A 96 9.01 17.50 11.49
C ASN A 96 8.39 17.23 10.12
N ILE A 97 8.83 17.92 9.07
CA ILE A 97 8.36 17.67 7.69
C ILE A 97 8.76 16.27 7.23
N VAL A 98 10.00 15.85 7.49
CA VAL A 98 10.47 14.49 7.16
C VAL A 98 9.61 13.44 7.87
N LYS A 99 9.35 13.61 9.17
CA LYS A 99 8.49 12.66 9.93
C LYS A 99 7.08 12.55 9.35
N LEU A 100 6.43 13.67 9.04
CA LEU A 100 5.10 13.67 8.44
C LEU A 100 5.11 12.98 7.07
N ASN A 101 6.16 13.20 6.28
CA ASN A 101 6.31 12.55 4.98
C ASN A 101 6.57 11.04 5.12
N ASP A 102 7.38 10.61 6.09
CA ASP A 102 7.63 9.20 6.37
C ASP A 102 6.35 8.48 6.78
N ILE A 103 5.48 9.12 7.58
CA ILE A 103 4.17 8.57 7.94
C ILE A 103 3.32 8.37 6.68
N LEU A 104 3.24 9.38 5.80
CA LEU A 104 2.51 9.27 4.54
C LEU A 104 3.04 8.12 3.68
N LEU A 105 4.36 8.05 3.46
CA LEU A 105 4.98 7.00 2.64
C LEU A 105 4.75 5.61 3.23
N ARG A 106 4.85 5.46 4.55
CA ARG A 106 4.55 4.18 5.21
C ARG A 106 3.11 3.75 4.95
N PHE A 107 2.13 4.63 5.10
CA PHE A 107 0.73 4.21 4.90
C PHE A 107 0.33 4.07 3.43
N LEU A 108 0.77 4.98 2.56
CA LEU A 108 0.40 4.98 1.15
C LEU A 108 1.17 3.92 0.36
N MET A 109 2.50 3.87 0.52
CA MET A 109 3.34 2.95 -0.26
C MET A 109 3.42 1.58 0.38
N HIS A 110 3.69 1.49 1.68
CA HIS A 110 3.90 0.20 2.33
C HIS A 110 2.59 -0.47 2.75
N GLU A 111 1.72 0.23 3.49
CA GLU A 111 0.52 -0.42 4.01
C GLU A 111 -0.56 -0.64 2.95
N HIS A 112 -0.65 0.25 1.95
CA HIS A 112 -1.66 0.22 0.90
C HIS A 112 -1.14 -0.36 -0.42
N ALA A 113 -0.15 0.28 -1.06
CA ALA A 113 0.31 -0.12 -2.39
C ALA A 113 1.04 -1.47 -2.41
N ASN A 114 2.01 -1.69 -1.51
CA ASN A 114 2.71 -2.98 -1.44
C ASN A 114 1.75 -4.12 -1.09
N TYR A 115 0.75 -3.85 -0.23
CA TYR A 115 -0.25 -4.85 0.08
C TYR A 115 -1.09 -5.25 -1.14
N ALA A 116 -1.53 -4.28 -1.94
CA ALA A 116 -2.23 -4.54 -3.20
C ALA A 116 -1.35 -5.33 -4.19
N LEU A 117 -0.05 -5.01 -4.27
CA LEU A 117 0.92 -5.75 -5.09
C LEU A 117 1.11 -7.18 -4.61
N ASP A 118 1.27 -7.40 -3.31
CA ASP A 118 1.40 -8.73 -2.70
C ASP A 118 0.17 -9.60 -3.00
N LEU A 119 -1.03 -9.01 -2.90
CA LEU A 119 -2.27 -9.70 -3.28
C LEU A 119 -2.30 -10.01 -4.78
N GLY A 120 -1.96 -9.06 -5.65
CA GLY A 120 -1.89 -9.27 -7.09
C GLY A 120 -0.90 -10.37 -7.50
N LEU A 121 0.26 -10.42 -6.85
CA LEU A 121 1.26 -11.48 -7.08
C LEU A 121 0.77 -12.86 -6.64
N ASN A 122 0.01 -12.94 -5.55
CA ASN A 122 -0.58 -14.21 -5.08
C ASN A 122 -1.62 -14.78 -6.05
N ILE A 123 -2.19 -13.95 -6.93
CA ILE A 123 -3.19 -14.38 -7.91
C ILE A 123 -2.53 -15.06 -9.12
N ILE A 124 -1.24 -14.82 -9.38
CA ILE A 124 -0.54 -15.35 -10.54
C ILE A 124 -0.37 -16.88 -10.39
N PRO A 125 -0.93 -17.69 -11.30
CA PRO A 125 -0.80 -19.15 -11.24
C PRO A 125 0.65 -19.61 -11.44
N ILE A 126 1.08 -20.62 -10.67
CA ILE A 126 2.47 -21.10 -10.63
C ILE A 126 2.80 -22.05 -11.81
N ALA A 127 1.79 -22.57 -12.52
CA ALA A 127 2.01 -23.43 -13.70
C ALA A 127 0.77 -23.49 -14.59
N ASP A 128 0.96 -23.77 -15.89
CA ASP A 128 -0.06 -23.86 -16.94
C ASP A 128 -1.38 -24.46 -16.41
N ALA A 129 -2.29 -23.59 -16.02
CA ALA A 129 -3.69 -23.91 -15.79
C ALA A 129 -4.30 -23.85 -17.19
N GLY A 130 -4.56 -25.00 -17.79
CA GLY A 130 -4.77 -25.14 -19.24
C GLY A 130 -5.65 -24.06 -19.89
N ARG A 131 -5.26 -23.63 -21.10
CA ARG A 131 -5.96 -22.84 -22.13
C ARG A 131 -6.77 -21.59 -21.73
N SER A 132 -6.92 -21.22 -20.47
CA SER A 132 -7.52 -19.94 -20.07
C SER A 132 -6.45 -19.05 -19.45
N PHE A 133 -6.14 -17.96 -20.13
CA PHE A 133 -5.25 -16.92 -19.61
C PHE A 133 -5.86 -16.36 -18.31
N PRO A 134 -5.14 -16.40 -17.18
CA PRO A 134 -5.65 -15.84 -15.93
C PRO A 134 -5.90 -14.34 -16.10
N GLN A 135 -6.91 -13.79 -15.42
CA GLN A 135 -7.11 -12.34 -15.37
C GLN A 135 -5.98 -11.74 -14.51
N LEU A 136 -5.06 -11.01 -15.15
CA LEU A 136 -3.83 -10.53 -14.52
C LEU A 136 -4.05 -9.15 -13.88
N TYR A 137 -4.85 -9.10 -12.81
CA TYR A 137 -5.11 -7.90 -12.02
C TYR A 137 -3.85 -7.27 -11.43
N PHE A 138 -2.75 -8.03 -11.34
CA PHE A 138 -1.43 -7.51 -11.01
C PHE A 138 -1.01 -6.36 -11.95
N PHE A 139 -1.24 -6.49 -13.26
CA PHE A 139 -0.89 -5.42 -14.20
C PHE A 139 -1.77 -4.20 -14.03
N ASP A 140 -3.03 -4.38 -13.64
CA ASP A 140 -3.90 -3.26 -13.28
C ASP A 140 -3.36 -2.51 -12.05
N VAL A 141 -2.87 -3.22 -11.02
CA VAL A 141 -2.23 -2.58 -9.85
C VAL A 141 -0.97 -1.81 -10.24
N VAL A 142 -0.14 -2.38 -11.12
CA VAL A 142 1.10 -1.74 -11.59
C VAL A 142 0.80 -0.52 -12.49
N GLN A 143 -0.21 -0.62 -13.35
CA GLN A 143 -0.58 0.43 -14.29
C GLN A 143 -1.36 1.57 -13.62
N ASN A 144 -2.10 1.29 -12.55
CA ASN A 144 -3.01 2.23 -11.88
C ASN A 144 -2.38 2.94 -10.66
N GLN A 145 -1.12 3.36 -10.77
CA GLN A 145 -0.51 4.24 -9.76
C GLN A 145 -0.87 5.72 -10.02
N TYR A 146 -2.17 6.01 -10.11
CA TYR A 146 -2.72 7.32 -10.49
C TYR A 146 -2.25 8.47 -9.59
N TYR A 147 -1.88 8.18 -8.35
CA TYR A 147 -1.48 9.15 -7.35
C TYR A 147 0.03 9.47 -7.35
N ASN A 148 0.85 8.78 -8.15
CA ASN A 148 2.31 8.97 -8.16
C ASN A 148 2.72 10.40 -8.53
N SER A 149 2.11 10.97 -9.56
CA SER A 149 2.38 12.37 -9.97
C SER A 149 2.01 13.35 -8.87
N SER A 150 0.88 13.13 -8.18
CA SER A 150 0.45 13.96 -7.06
C SER A 150 1.37 13.83 -5.83
N LEU A 151 1.89 12.63 -5.57
CA LEU A 151 2.88 12.39 -4.51
C LEU A 151 4.20 13.09 -4.83
N GLU A 152 4.68 12.97 -6.07
CA GLU A 152 5.89 13.65 -6.56
C GLU A 152 5.75 15.17 -6.46
N ASP A 153 4.66 15.74 -6.95
CA ASP A 153 4.36 17.17 -6.85
C ASP A 153 4.33 17.65 -5.39
N GLN A 154 3.71 16.87 -4.49
CA GLN A 154 3.67 17.19 -3.06
C GLN A 154 5.08 17.19 -2.45
N CYS A 155 5.89 16.17 -2.75
CA CYS A 155 7.28 16.11 -2.26
C CYS A 155 8.09 17.31 -2.75
N ASN A 156 8.03 17.61 -4.05
CA ASN A 156 8.77 18.72 -4.67
C ASN A 156 8.32 20.10 -4.15
N THR A 157 7.02 20.26 -3.87
CA THR A 157 6.46 21.55 -3.43
C THR A 157 6.58 21.76 -1.92
N SER A 158 6.46 20.69 -1.13
CA SER A 158 6.26 20.80 0.32
C SER A 158 7.36 20.20 1.17
N VAL A 159 8.14 19.25 0.66
CA VAL A 159 9.13 18.51 1.46
C VAL A 159 10.52 18.97 1.08
N VAL A 160 10.86 18.90 -0.21
CA VAL A 160 12.17 19.26 -0.76
C VAL A 160 12.64 20.67 -0.35
N PRO A 161 11.81 21.73 -0.41
CA PRO A 161 12.25 23.09 -0.08
C PRO A 161 12.56 23.33 1.40
N CYS A 162 12.27 22.36 2.27
CA CYS A 162 12.52 22.46 3.70
C CYS A 162 13.73 21.64 4.16
N ILE A 163 14.35 20.90 3.24
CA ILE A 163 15.48 20.00 3.52
C ILE A 163 16.74 20.45 2.77
N MET A 164 16.59 21.01 1.57
CA MET A 164 17.65 21.67 0.80
C MET A 164 17.70 23.17 1.10
#